data_AF-A0A3D5BIF6-F1
#
_entry.id   AF-A0A3D5BIF6-F1
#
_cell.length_a   1.000
_cell.length_b   1.000
_cell.length_c   1.000
_cell.angle_alpha   90.00
_cell.angle_beta   90.00
_cell.angle_gamma   90.00
#
_symmetry.space_group_name_H-M   'P 1'
#
loop_
_entity.id
_entity.type
_entity.pdbx_description
1 polymer ?
#
loop_
_entity_poly.entity_id
_entity_poly.type
_entity_poly.pdbx_seq_one_letter_code
_entity_poly.pdbx_strand_id
1 'polypeptide(L)'
;MITSALHRAADWAKSVFSSAALGDPRRTARLVNVAAQLAKYSGKSITISSEGSEALQEGAYRFIRNPNVYLDKGKRKRKEKAGSLQWAYMAIARLGGFMDSKRTGIASWGVLWEGWEALQSKLDGFLAAKDLMAQGIKI
;
A
#
# COMPACT_ATOMS: atom_id res chain seq x y z
N MET A 1 -14.98 -29.95 -0.52
CA MET A 1 -14.60 -30.12 0.91
C MET A 1 -14.14 -28.79 1.51
N ILE A 2 -15.03 -27.79 1.70
CA ILE A 2 -14.67 -26.47 2.26
C ILE A 2 -15.38 -26.20 3.61
N THR A 3 -16.35 -27.02 4.00
CA THR A 3 -17.26 -26.72 5.12
C THR A 3 -16.76 -27.09 6.52
N SER A 4 -15.62 -27.79 6.67
CA SER A 4 -15.13 -28.20 8.00
C SER A 4 -14.13 -27.23 8.66
N ALA A 5 -13.50 -26.33 7.89
CA ALA A 5 -12.45 -25.43 8.40
C ALA A 5 -12.99 -24.22 9.21
N LEU A 6 -14.31 -24.06 9.31
CA LEU A 6 -14.95 -22.90 9.93
C LEU A 6 -15.04 -22.95 11.47
N HIS A 7 -14.94 -24.13 12.10
CA HIS A 7 -15.19 -24.26 13.55
C HIS A 7 -14.01 -23.83 14.43
N ARG A 8 -12.78 -23.81 13.90
CA ARG A 8 -11.57 -23.43 14.64
C ARG A 8 -10.87 -22.29 13.94
N ALA A 9 -10.71 -21.17 14.64
CA ALA A 9 -10.03 -19.98 14.13
C ALA A 9 -8.61 -20.27 13.59
N ALA A 10 -7.90 -21.22 14.20
CA ALA A 10 -6.58 -21.65 13.73
C ALA A 10 -6.62 -22.37 12.37
N ASP A 11 -7.60 -23.25 12.15
CA ASP A 11 -7.76 -24.00 10.91
C ASP A 11 -8.20 -23.07 9.78
N TRP A 12 -9.12 -22.16 10.08
CA TRP A 12 -9.48 -21.06 9.18
C TRP A 12 -8.24 -20.24 8.80
N ALA A 13 -7.49 -19.73 9.77
CA ALA A 13 -6.34 -18.86 9.49
C ALA A 13 -5.26 -19.58 8.67
N LYS A 14 -5.00 -20.85 8.96
CA LYS A 14 -4.08 -21.68 8.18
C LYS A 14 -4.59 -21.85 6.75
N SER A 15 -5.87 -22.16 6.56
CA SER A 15 -6.46 -22.35 5.23
C SER A 15 -6.39 -21.09 4.36
N VAL A 16 -6.56 -19.91 4.97
CA VAL A 16 -6.60 -18.62 4.25
C VAL A 16 -5.20 -18.08 3.99
N PHE A 17 -4.28 -18.19 4.97
CA PHE A 17 -3.03 -17.41 4.94
C PHE A 17 -1.75 -18.25 4.85
N SER A 18 -1.81 -19.59 4.89
CA SER A 18 -0.62 -20.44 4.86
C SER A 18 0.21 -20.31 3.57
N SER A 19 -0.41 -19.93 2.45
CA SER A 19 0.26 -19.73 1.16
C SER A 19 0.70 -18.28 0.91
N ALA A 20 0.64 -17.39 1.91
CA ALA A 20 1.03 -16.00 1.73
C ALA A 20 2.54 -15.86 1.46
N ALA A 21 2.88 -15.25 0.33
CA ALA A 21 4.26 -15.09 -0.14
C ALA A 21 4.93 -13.84 0.46
N LEU A 22 5.24 -13.88 1.76
CA LEU A 22 5.84 -12.74 2.50
C LEU A 22 7.38 -12.67 2.44
N GLY A 23 7.99 -13.48 1.56
CA GLY A 23 9.44 -13.55 1.36
C GLY A 23 10.25 -14.14 2.53
N ASP A 24 9.60 -14.60 3.60
CA ASP A 24 10.19 -15.28 4.75
C ASP A 24 9.13 -16.20 5.39
N PRO A 25 9.35 -17.53 5.48
CA PRO A 25 8.40 -18.47 6.07
C PRO A 25 7.96 -18.10 7.49
N ARG A 26 8.83 -17.45 8.28
CA ARG A 26 8.53 -17.01 9.65
C ARG A 26 7.46 -15.92 9.67
N ARG A 27 7.41 -15.06 8.64
CA ARG A 27 6.37 -14.04 8.51
C ARG A 27 5.04 -14.66 8.14
N THR A 28 5.03 -15.63 7.23
CA THR A 28 3.82 -16.37 6.86
C THR A 28 3.25 -17.14 8.05
N ALA A 29 4.11 -17.79 8.84
CA ALA A 29 3.68 -18.43 10.10
C ALA A 29 3.10 -17.41 11.09
N ARG A 30 3.71 -16.21 11.20
CA ARG A 30 3.21 -15.15 12.08
C ARG A 30 1.87 -14.59 11.61
N LEU A 31 1.67 -14.42 10.30
CA LEU A 31 0.40 -14.00 9.73
C LEU A 31 -0.73 -14.94 10.14
N VAL A 32 -0.50 -16.25 9.97
CA VAL A 32 -1.47 -17.29 10.35
C VAL A 32 -1.81 -17.20 11.84
N ASN A 33 -0.82 -17.03 12.71
CA ASN A 33 -1.04 -16.93 14.15
C ASN A 33 -1.81 -15.67 14.56
N VAL A 34 -1.46 -14.51 13.99
CA VAL A 34 -2.15 -13.24 14.26
C VAL A 34 -3.59 -13.30 13.77
N ALA A 35 -3.82 -13.84 12.56
CA ALA A 35 -5.16 -14.03 12.01
C ALA A 35 -6.01 -14.97 12.88
N ALA A 36 -5.43 -16.08 13.36
CA ALA A 36 -6.12 -17.00 14.26
C ALA A 36 -6.54 -16.34 15.57
N GLN A 37 -5.66 -15.53 16.18
CA GLN A 37 -5.95 -14.80 17.41
C GLN A 37 -7.08 -13.79 17.23
N LEU A 38 -7.00 -12.98 16.17
CA LEU A 38 -8.01 -11.96 15.88
C LEU A 38 -9.36 -12.59 15.51
N ALA A 39 -9.38 -13.73 14.82
CA ALA A 39 -10.60 -14.46 14.53
C ALA A 39 -11.21 -15.10 15.78
N LYS A 40 -10.39 -15.61 16.71
CA LYS A 40 -10.85 -16.13 18.01
C LYS A 40 -11.49 -15.03 18.88
N TYR A 41 -10.95 -13.81 18.82
CA TYR A 41 -11.43 -12.65 19.56
C TYR A 41 -11.93 -11.53 18.63
N SER A 42 -12.83 -11.88 17.71
CA SER A 42 -13.34 -10.94 16.71
C SER A 42 -13.90 -9.67 17.35
N GLY A 43 -13.50 -8.50 16.81
CA GLY A 43 -13.88 -7.19 17.33
C GLY A 43 -13.14 -6.72 18.59
N LYS A 44 -12.15 -7.47 19.09
CA LYS A 44 -11.32 -7.07 20.23
C LYS A 44 -9.94 -6.53 19.78
N SER A 45 -9.27 -5.81 20.68
CA SER A 45 -7.92 -5.28 20.42
C SER A 45 -6.87 -6.40 20.42
N ILE A 46 -5.70 -6.12 19.82
CA ILE A 46 -4.55 -7.04 19.79
C ILE A 46 -4.13 -7.45 21.21
N THR A 47 -4.15 -6.51 22.15
CA THR A 47 -3.84 -6.76 23.56
C THR A 47 -4.80 -7.79 24.16
N ILE A 48 -6.11 -7.62 23.95
CA ILE A 48 -7.12 -8.55 24.46
C ILE A 48 -7.00 -9.91 23.76
N SER A 49 -6.77 -9.93 22.45
CA SER A 49 -6.63 -11.17 21.68
C SER A 49 -5.32 -11.94 21.98
N SER A 50 -4.39 -11.33 22.70
CA SER A 50 -3.12 -11.96 23.09
C SER A 50 -3.20 -12.75 24.41
N GLU A 51 -4.37 -12.74 25.08
CA GLU A 51 -4.64 -13.55 26.29
C GLU A 51 -3.57 -13.37 27.40
N GLY A 52 -3.01 -12.17 27.54
CA GLY A 52 -1.96 -11.87 28.53
C GLY A 52 -0.54 -12.32 28.15
N SER A 53 -0.34 -12.90 26.96
CA SER A 53 0.99 -13.28 26.47
C SER A 53 1.72 -12.11 25.83
N GLU A 54 2.75 -11.61 26.50
CA GLU A 54 3.62 -10.55 25.97
C GLU A 54 4.28 -10.94 24.65
N ALA A 55 4.70 -12.19 24.52
CA ALA A 55 5.34 -12.69 23.30
C ALA A 55 4.41 -12.65 22.09
N LEU A 56 3.12 -12.98 22.29
CA LEU A 56 2.11 -12.92 21.22
C LEU A 56 1.77 -11.47 20.87
N GLN A 57 1.56 -10.63 21.90
CA GLN A 57 1.25 -9.22 21.71
C GLN A 57 2.37 -8.49 20.96
N GLU A 58 3.61 -8.60 21.42
CA GLU A 58 4.76 -7.97 20.78
C GLU A 58 5.01 -8.58 19.39
N GLY A 59 4.81 -9.89 19.22
CA GLY A 59 4.87 -10.57 17.94
C GLY A 59 3.87 -10.01 16.91
N ALA A 60 2.63 -9.77 17.34
CA ALA A 60 1.57 -9.19 16.51
C ALA A 60 1.87 -7.74 16.12
N TYR A 61 2.26 -6.89 17.07
CA TYR A 61 2.65 -5.51 16.77
C TYR A 61 3.87 -5.45 15.85
N ARG A 62 4.90 -6.26 16.10
CA ARG A 62 6.06 -6.37 15.20
C ARG A 62 5.67 -6.78 13.79
N PHE A 63 4.71 -7.69 13.65
CA PHE A 63 4.23 -8.15 12.36
C PHE A 63 3.49 -7.05 11.59
N ILE A 64 2.56 -6.35 12.26
CA ILE A 64 1.77 -5.25 11.66
C ILE A 64 2.63 -4.02 11.34
N ARG A 65 3.75 -3.80 12.03
CA ARG A 65 4.69 -2.72 11.67
C ARG A 65 5.85 -3.19 10.79
N ASN A 66 5.88 -4.45 10.36
CA ASN A 66 6.99 -4.98 9.59
C ASN A 66 6.95 -4.41 8.16
N PRO A 67 7.92 -3.56 7.77
CA PRO A 67 7.90 -2.96 6.43
C PRO A 67 7.98 -4.04 5.34
N ASN A 68 8.57 -5.20 5.63
CA ASN A 68 8.70 -6.28 4.65
C ASN A 68 7.45 -7.18 4.53
N VAL A 69 6.38 -6.94 5.29
CA VAL A 69 5.08 -7.64 5.14
C VAL A 69 4.18 -6.90 4.14
N TYR A 70 4.31 -5.58 4.04
CA TYR A 70 3.58 -4.74 3.07
C TYR A 70 4.24 -4.66 1.70
N LEU A 71 5.51 -5.03 1.63
CA LEU A 71 6.23 -5.10 0.37
C LEU A 71 5.83 -6.39 -0.33
N ASP A 72 4.86 -6.30 -1.24
CA ASP A 72 4.70 -7.26 -2.32
C ASP A 72 6.03 -7.30 -3.10
N LYS A 73 6.90 -8.25 -2.72
CA LYS A 73 8.14 -8.54 -3.45
C LYS A 73 7.87 -9.44 -4.67
N GLY A 74 6.62 -9.49 -5.13
CA GLY A 74 6.11 -10.39 -6.15
C GLY A 74 5.52 -9.67 -7.38
N LYS A 75 6.18 -8.60 -7.87
CA LYS A 75 6.34 -8.27 -9.30
C LYS A 75 7.09 -6.94 -9.40
N ARG A 76 8.03 -6.81 -10.35
CA ARG A 76 8.52 -5.50 -10.83
C ARG A 76 7.29 -4.60 -10.99
N LYS A 77 7.25 -3.40 -10.38
CA LYS A 77 6.21 -2.39 -10.67
C LYS A 77 6.12 -2.31 -12.20
N ARG A 78 5.05 -2.88 -12.78
CA ARG A 78 4.78 -2.78 -14.21
C ARG A 78 4.78 -1.29 -14.49
N LYS A 79 5.60 -0.81 -15.44
CA LYS A 79 5.64 0.62 -15.80
C LYS A 79 4.21 1.13 -15.83
N GLU A 80 3.95 2.19 -15.06
CA GLU A 80 2.62 2.78 -14.92
C GLU A 80 2.01 2.92 -16.33
N LYS A 81 0.85 2.28 -16.57
CA LYS A 81 0.22 2.34 -17.88
C LYS A 81 -0.14 3.80 -18.14
N ALA A 82 0.43 4.38 -19.20
CA ALA A 82 0.17 5.78 -19.57
C ALA A 82 -1.34 6.03 -19.66
N GLY A 83 -1.81 7.13 -19.08
CA GLY A 83 -3.23 7.50 -19.01
C GLY A 83 -4.04 6.81 -17.91
N SER A 84 -3.43 5.99 -17.04
CA SER A 84 -4.11 5.47 -15.84
C SER A 84 -4.08 6.47 -14.68
N LEU A 85 -5.01 6.34 -13.73
CA LEU A 85 -5.02 7.15 -12.50
C LEU A 85 -3.71 7.02 -11.70
N GLN A 86 -3.16 5.80 -11.63
CA GLN A 86 -1.87 5.55 -10.97
C GLN A 86 -0.72 6.29 -11.66
N TRP A 87 -0.74 6.35 -12.99
CA TRP A 87 0.23 7.13 -13.76
C TRP A 87 0.09 8.62 -13.46
N ALA A 88 -1.15 9.16 -13.45
CA ALA A 88 -1.40 10.55 -13.14
C ALA A 88 -0.94 10.92 -11.72
N TYR A 89 -1.26 10.10 -10.72
CA TYR A 89 -0.80 10.27 -9.35
C TYR A 89 0.73 10.36 -9.27
N MET A 90 1.43 9.41 -9.90
CA MET A 90 2.90 9.35 -9.88
C MET A 90 3.55 10.48 -10.68
N ALA A 91 2.94 10.91 -11.78
CA ALA A 91 3.42 12.05 -12.57
C ALA A 91 3.34 13.36 -11.77
N ILE A 92 2.20 13.60 -11.10
CA ILE A 92 2.02 14.76 -10.22
C ILE A 92 3.00 14.70 -9.04
N ALA A 93 3.13 13.55 -8.38
CA ALA A 93 4.08 13.39 -7.29
C ALA A 93 5.53 13.71 -7.73
N ARG A 94 5.95 13.24 -8.91
CA ARG A 94 7.28 13.53 -9.47
C ARG A 94 7.48 15.02 -9.76
N LEU A 95 6.45 15.73 -10.21
CA LEU A 95 6.50 17.20 -10.36
C LEU A 95 6.77 17.90 -9.02
N GLY A 96 6.22 17.36 -7.92
CA GLY A 96 6.49 17.83 -6.56
C GLY A 96 7.79 17.30 -5.94
N GLY A 97 8.69 16.71 -6.72
CA GLY A 97 9.99 16.22 -6.25
C GLY A 97 9.98 14.82 -5.63
N PHE A 98 8.92 14.03 -5.82
CA PHE A 98 8.86 12.66 -5.31
C PHE A 98 9.90 11.74 -5.96
N MET A 99 10.89 11.29 -5.18
CA MET A 99 11.93 10.35 -5.63
C MET A 99 11.68 8.89 -5.23
N ASP A 100 10.64 8.60 -4.46
CA ASP A 100 10.34 7.25 -3.92
C ASP A 100 11.55 6.58 -3.24
N SER A 101 12.32 7.34 -2.44
CA SER A 101 13.59 6.89 -1.83
C SER A 101 13.43 5.64 -0.96
N LYS A 102 12.28 5.50 -0.29
CA LYS A 102 11.92 4.32 0.53
C LYS A 102 11.18 3.23 -0.25
N ARG A 103 10.97 3.41 -1.56
CA ARG A 103 10.30 2.47 -2.48
C ARG A 103 8.90 2.06 -2.02
N THR A 104 8.19 2.94 -1.32
CA THR A 104 6.82 2.72 -0.88
C THR A 104 5.82 2.99 -2.00
N GLY A 105 6.18 3.84 -2.97
CA GLY A 105 5.25 4.35 -3.99
C GLY A 105 4.17 5.27 -3.42
N ILE A 106 4.36 5.80 -2.22
CA ILE A 106 3.37 6.67 -1.56
C ILE A 106 4.03 8.03 -1.34
N ALA A 107 3.54 9.05 -2.03
CA ALA A 107 3.96 10.43 -1.83
C ALA A 107 3.19 11.05 -0.65
N SER A 108 3.84 11.97 0.07
CA SER A 108 3.14 12.74 1.11
C SER A 108 2.17 13.73 0.47
N TRP A 109 1.17 14.17 1.24
CA TRP A 109 0.21 15.16 0.77
C TRP A 109 0.88 16.46 0.30
N GLY A 110 1.88 16.94 1.04
CA GLY A 110 2.65 18.13 0.64
C GLY A 110 3.30 17.97 -0.74
N VAL A 111 3.94 16.83 -1.01
CA VAL A 111 4.55 16.55 -2.33
C VAL A 111 3.52 16.49 -3.45
N LEU A 112 2.31 15.97 -3.19
CA LEU A 112 1.23 16.00 -4.18
C LEU A 112 0.70 17.42 -4.42
N TRP A 113 0.60 18.24 -3.37
CA TRP A 113 0.21 19.63 -3.48
C TRP A 113 1.21 20.44 -4.32
N GLU A 114 2.50 20.36 -3.98
CA GLU A 114 3.59 21.00 -4.74
C GLU A 114 3.57 20.57 -6.21
N GLY A 115 3.36 19.27 -6.45
CA GLY A 115 3.25 18.74 -7.81
C GLY A 115 2.02 19.24 -8.57
N TRP A 116 0.90 19.41 -7.88
CA TRP A 116 -0.35 19.93 -8.46
C TRP A 116 -0.23 21.42 -8.77
N GLU A 117 0.33 22.21 -7.86
CA GLU A 117 0.60 23.63 -8.06
C GLU A 117 1.56 23.86 -9.24
N ALA A 118 2.65 23.10 -9.29
CA ALA A 118 3.59 23.12 -10.41
C ALA A 118 2.93 22.74 -11.75
N LEU A 119 1.95 21.82 -11.73
CA LEU A 119 1.17 21.44 -12.90
C LEU A 119 0.27 22.59 -13.36
N GLN A 120 -0.46 23.24 -12.45
CA GLN A 120 -1.34 24.37 -12.77
C GLN A 120 -0.54 25.55 -13.34
N SER A 121 0.59 25.91 -12.72
CA SER A 121 1.46 26.97 -13.24
C SER A 121 1.95 26.68 -14.68
N LYS A 122 2.24 25.42 -15.00
CA LYS A 122 2.60 25.01 -16.37
C LYS A 122 1.40 25.00 -17.31
N LEU A 123 0.22 24.67 -16.81
CA LEU A 123 -1.02 24.65 -17.58
C LEU A 123 -1.39 26.05 -18.05
N ASP A 124 -1.22 27.07 -17.21
CA ASP A 124 -1.47 28.47 -17.59
C ASP A 124 -0.63 28.89 -18.79
N GLY A 125 0.68 28.59 -18.77
CA GLY A 125 1.58 28.85 -19.89
C GLY A 125 1.19 28.07 -21.16
N PHE A 126 0.79 26.81 -21.01
CA PHE A 126 0.31 25.99 -22.13
C PHE A 126 -0.98 26.55 -22.74
N LEU A 127 -1.94 26.97 -21.91
CA LEU A 127 -3.20 27.54 -22.36
C LEU A 127 -2.98 28.89 -23.06
N ALA A 128 -2.11 29.74 -22.52
CA ALA A 128 -1.73 31.00 -23.16
C ALA A 128 -1.12 30.74 -24.55
N ALA A 129 -0.20 29.79 -24.68
CA ALA A 129 0.38 29.41 -25.97
C ALA A 129 -0.67 28.85 -26.92
N LYS A 130 -1.57 27.98 -26.44
CA LYS A 130 -2.64 27.42 -27.26
C LYS A 130 -3.59 28.50 -27.78
N ASP A 131 -3.92 29.49 -26.96
CA ASP A 131 -4.82 30.58 -27.32
C ASP A 131 -4.19 31.51 -28.37
N LEU A 132 -2.94 31.90 -28.16
CA LEU A 132 -2.16 32.66 -29.14
C LEU A 132 -2.06 31.93 -30.50
N MET A 133 -1.79 30.62 -30.50
CA MET A 133 -1.79 29.82 -31.74
C MET A 133 -3.17 29.77 -32.39
N ALA A 134 -4.25 29.67 -31.61
CA ALA A 134 -5.62 29.67 -32.12
C ALA A 134 -6.00 31.01 -32.78
N GLN A 135 -5.41 32.11 -32.32
CA GLN A 135 -5.53 33.44 -32.91
C GLN A 135 -4.64 33.64 -34.15
N GLY A 136 -3.88 32.62 -34.57
CA GLY A 136 -2.96 32.69 -35.70
C GLY A 136 -1.64 33.41 -35.40
N ILE A 137 -1.38 33.72 -34.13
CA ILE A 137 -0.13 34.33 -33.68
C ILE A 137 0.93 33.23 -33.63
N LYS A 138 2.02 33.41 -34.38
CA LYS A 138 3.16 32.47 -34.38
C LYS A 138 3.97 32.66 -33.10
N ILE A 139 4.14 31.58 -32.34
CA ILE A 139 4.86 31.51 -31.06
C ILE A 139 6.12 30.65 -31.23
#